data_AF-A0A2H0XQS9-F1
#
_entry.id   AF-A0A2H0XQS9-F1
#
_cell.length_a   1.000
_cell.length_b   1.000
_cell.length_c   1.000
_cell.angle_alpha   90.00
_cell.angle_beta   90.00
_cell.angle_gamma   90.00
#
_symmetry.space_group_name_H-M   'P 1'
#
loop_
_entity.id
_entity.type
_entity.pdbx_description
1 polymer ?
#
loop_
_entity_poly.entity_id
_entity_poly.type
_entity_poly.pdbx_seq_one_letter_code
_entity_poly.pdbx_strand_id
1 'polypeptide(L)' 'MLRRYKIVESRIVECNEPNAPILQFISPDEKEKRWLIDEYLVDEHTLNSALDPDELSRLEYEPNHIAIIFKRP' A
#
# COMPACT_ATOMS: atom_id res chain seq x y z
N MET A 1 -0.41 -10.06 -4.93
CA MET A 1 -1.17 -9.78 -6.18
C MET A 1 -1.54 -8.30 -6.27
N LEU A 2 -0.92 -7.59 -7.21
CA LEU A 2 -1.17 -6.19 -7.54
C LEU A 2 -2.45 -5.95 -8.35
N ARG A 3 -3.28 -5.00 -7.92
CA ARG A 3 -4.35 -4.37 -8.71
C ARG A 3 -4.13 -2.86 -8.81
N ARG A 4 -4.60 -2.27 -9.90
CA ARG A 4 -4.36 -0.86 -10.25
C ARG A 4 -5.68 -0.13 -10.43
N TYR A 5 -5.77 1.07 -9.86
CA TYR A 5 -6.98 1.88 -9.92
C TYR A 5 -6.67 3.35 -10.20
N LYS A 6 -7.67 4.05 -10.73
CA LYS A 6 -7.68 5.50 -10.90
C LYS A 6 -8.98 6.09 -10.34
N ILE A 7 -8.94 7.39 -10.07
CA ILE A 7 -10.11 8.15 -9.64
C ILE A 7 -10.73 8.80 -10.87
N VAL A 8 -11.99 8.46 -11.16
CA VAL A 8 -12.79 9.05 -12.24
C VAL A 8 -14.12 9.46 -11.63
N GLU A 9 -14.47 10.75 -11.76
CA GLU A 9 -15.75 11.28 -11.26
C GLU A 9 -16.02 10.92 -9.77
N SER A 10 -15.00 11.07 -8.91
CA SER A 10 -15.05 10.71 -7.49
C SER A 10 -15.30 9.23 -7.19
N ARG A 11 -15.05 8.35 -8.16
CA ARG A 11 -15.14 6.89 -8.01
C ARG A 11 -13.79 6.23 -8.28
N ILE A 12 -13.50 5.15 -7.56
CA ILE A 12 -12.34 4.32 -7.81
C ILE A 12 -12.72 3.31 -8.89
N VAL A 13 -11.98 3.32 -10.00
CA VAL A 13 -12.20 2.44 -11.16
C VAL A 13 -10.91 1.68 -11.46
N GLU A 14 -11.03 0.37 -11.66
CA GLU A 14 -9.89 -0.48 -12.03
C GLU A 14 -9.35 -0.09 -13.40
N CYS A 15 -8.02 -0.08 -13.55
CA CYS A 15 -7.37 0.28 -14.80
C CYS A 15 -6.07 -0.50 -14.99
N ASN A 16 -5.56 -0.51 -16.23
CA ASN A 16 -4.30 -1.18 -16.59
C ASN A 16 -3.15 -0.18 -16.82
N GLU A 17 -3.28 1.05 -16.31
CA GLU A 17 -2.29 2.10 -16.54
C GLU A 17 -1.02 1.84 -15.69
N PRO A 18 0.19 1.83 -16.28
CA PRO A 18 1.43 1.58 -15.53
C PRO A 18 1.66 2.57 -14.37
N ASN A 19 1.20 3.81 -14.55
CA ASN A 19 1.34 4.90 -13.57
C ASN A 19 0.02 5.15 -12.82
N ALA A 20 -0.81 4.11 -12.62
CA ALA A 20 -2.04 4.22 -11.86
C ALA A 20 -1.77 4.80 -10.45
N PRO A 21 -2.53 5.81 -10.01
CA PRO A 21 -2.27 6.51 -8.75
C PRO A 21 -2.61 5.68 -7.51
N ILE A 22 -3.39 4.61 -7.66
CA ILE A 22 -3.78 3.72 -6.57
C ILE A 22 -3.31 2.32 -6.91
N LEU A 23 -2.47 1.76 -6.04
CA LEU A 23 -1.98 0.40 -6.12
C LEU A 23 -2.50 -0.38 -4.92
N GLN A 24 -3.12 -1.52 -5.16
CA GLN A 24 -3.58 -2.43 -4.11
C GLN A 24 -2.77 -3.71 -4.18
N PHE A 25 -2.23 -4.12 -3.03
CA PHE A 25 -1.54 -5.39 -2.88
C PHE A 25 -2.30 -6.24 -1.88
N ILE A 26 -2.65 -7.46 -2.30
CA ILE A 26 -3.20 -8.48 -1.42
C ILE A 26 -2.14 -9.56 -1.26
N SER A 27 -1.73 -9.82 -0.01
CA SER A 27 -0.70 -10.79 0.37
C SER A 27 0.52 -10.70 -0.57
N PRO A 28 1.27 -9.58 -0.54
CA PRO A 28 2.36 -9.36 -1.47
C PRO A 28 3.44 -10.42 -1.32
N ASP A 29 3.96 -10.90 -2.45
CA ASP A 29 5.14 -11.78 -2.45
C ASP A 29 6.44 -10.98 -2.17
N GLU A 30 7.56 -11.68 -2.00
CA GLU A 30 8.85 -11.04 -1.69
C GLU A 30 9.33 -10.05 -2.77
N LYS A 31 8.97 -10.29 -4.04
CA LYS A 31 9.31 -9.39 -5.13
C LYS A 31 8.45 -8.12 -5.08
N GLU A 32 7.15 -8.27 -4.81
CA GLU A 32 6.22 -7.16 -4.61
C GLU A 32 6.61 -6.32 -3.38
N LYS A 33 7.01 -6.96 -2.28
CA LYS A 33 7.50 -6.25 -1.08
C LYS A 33 8.77 -5.44 -1.38
N ARG A 34 9.75 -6.05 -2.04
CA ARG A 34 10.99 -5.36 -2.43
C ARG A 34 10.71 -4.16 -3.32
N TRP A 35 9.75 -4.30 -4.26
CA TRP A 35 9.32 -3.21 -5.12
C TRP A 35 8.72 -2.02 -4.34
N LEU A 36 7.91 -2.30 -3.30
CA LEU A 36 7.35 -1.25 -2.44
C LEU A 36 8.43 -0.50 -1.63
N ILE A 37 9.45 -1.21 -1.16
CA ILE A 37 10.55 -0.62 -0.39
C ILE A 37 11.43 0.22 -1.32
N ASP A 38 11.86 -0.36 -2.44
CA ASP A 38 12.90 0.25 -3.29
C ASP A 38 12.34 1.38 -4.17
N GLU A 39 11.17 1.20 -4.78
CA GLU A 39 10.62 2.17 -5.74
C GLU A 39 9.64 3.15 -5.11
N TYR A 40 8.90 2.73 -4.07
CA TYR A 40 7.93 3.58 -3.37
C TYR A 40 8.39 4.08 -2.00
N LEU A 41 9.59 3.69 -1.57
CA LEU A 41 10.23 4.15 -0.33
C LEU A 41 9.35 3.92 0.90
N VAL A 42 8.57 2.83 0.88
CA VAL A 42 7.83 2.35 2.05
C VAL A 42 8.84 1.79 3.04
N ASP A 43 8.75 2.21 4.30
CA ASP A 43 9.63 1.70 5.34
C ASP A 43 9.38 0.20 5.55
N GLU A 44 10.46 -0.57 5.71
CA GLU A 44 10.38 -2.03 5.83
C GLU A 44 9.65 -2.46 7.11
N HIS A 45 9.83 -1.75 8.23
CA HIS A 45 9.10 -2.04 9.46
C HIS A 45 7.62 -1.72 9.31
N THR A 46 7.28 -0.61 8.66
CA THR A 46 5.89 -0.22 8.39
C THR A 46 5.20 -1.20 7.43
N LEU A 47 5.90 -1.66 6.39
CA LEU A 47 5.37 -2.67 5.46
C LEU A 47 5.07 -3.99 6.18
N ASN A 48 5.97 -4.45 7.04
CA ASN A 48 5.76 -5.68 7.81
C ASN A 48 4.60 -5.52 8.80
N SER A 49 4.51 -4.38 9.48
CA SER A 49 3.41 -4.03 10.39
C SER A 49 2.05 -4.06 9.68
N ALA A 50 1.97 -3.52 8.45
CA ALA A 50 0.75 -3.51 7.66
C ALA A 50 0.26 -4.91 7.23
N LEU A 51 1.14 -5.92 7.29
CA LEU A 51 0.83 -7.32 6.97
C LEU A 51 0.54 -8.17 8.21
N ASP A 52 0.81 -7.65 9.41
CA ASP A 52 0.55 -8.35 10.66
C ASP A 52 -0.93 -8.17 11.07
N PRO A 53 -1.72 -9.27 11.13
CA PRO A 53 -3.12 -9.21 11.51
C PRO A 53 -3.35 -8.76 12.96
N ASP A 54 -2.35 -8.79 13.84
CA ASP A 54 -2.44 -8.40 15.25
C ASP A 54 -1.98 -6.96 15.51
N GLU A 55 -1.41 -6.29 14.52
CA GLU A 55 -0.86 -4.93 14.61
C GLU A 55 -1.86 -3.87 15.09
N LEU A 56 -1.46 -2.87 15.87
CA LEU A 56 -2.39 -1.83 16.35
C LEU A 56 -2.65 -0.74 15.30
N SER A 57 -3.90 -0.30 15.20
CA SER A 57 -4.27 0.83 14.33
C SER A 57 -3.55 2.11 14.75
N ARG A 58 -2.95 2.82 13.78
CA ARG A 58 -2.20 4.06 14.02
C ARG A 58 -2.03 4.88 12.74
N LEU A 59 -1.65 6.14 12.95
CA LEU A 59 -1.20 7.07 11.90
C LEU A 59 0.27 7.41 12.18
N GLU A 60 1.13 7.19 11.19
CA GLU A 60 2.56 7.44 11.26
C GLU A 60 2.99 8.42 10.17
N TYR A 61 3.85 9.35 10.54
CA TYR A 61 4.45 10.32 9.64
C TYR A 61 5.90 9.93 9.40
N GLU A 62 6.17 9.39 8.22
CA GLU A 62 7.51 9.04 7.77
C GLU A 62 8.10 10.18 6.93
N PRO A 63 9.43 10.26 6.76
CA PRO A 63 10.05 11.31 5.95
C PRO A 63 9.56 11.35 4.50
N ASN A 64 9.21 10.19 3.92
CA ASN A 64 8.85 10.06 2.50
C ASN A 64 7.34 9.87 2.27
N HIS A 65 6.60 9.41 3.28
CA HIS A 65 5.19 9.06 3.13
C HIS A 65 4.44 9.16 4.46
N ILE A 66 3.12 9.03 4.40
CA ILE A 66 2.27 8.88 5.57
C ILE A 66 1.73 7.45 5.54
N ALA A 67 1.82 6.75 6.66
CA ALA A 67 1.31 5.40 6.80
C ALA A 67 0.11 5.38 7.74
N ILE A 68 -0.89 4.58 7.36
CA ILE A 68 -2.08 4.35 8.18
C ILE A 68 -2.27 2.84 8.27
N ILE A 69 -2.23 2.32 9.49
CA ILE A 69 -2.63 0.95 9.78
C ILE A 69 -4.03 1.00 10.37
N PHE A 70 -4.93 0.22 9.78
CA PHE A 70 -6.35 0.26 10.12
C PHE A 70 -6.94 -1.14 10.25
N LYS A 71 -7.50 -1.45 11.43
CA LYS A 71 -8.32 -2.65 11.64
C LYS A 71 -9.68 -2.50 10.94
N ARG A 72 -10.03 -3.49 10.13
CA ARG A 72 -11.37 -3.62 9.56
C ARG A 72 -12.21 -4.61 10.38
N PRO A 73 -13.52 -4.35 10.58
CA PRO A 73 -14.47 -5.32 11.13
C PRO A 73 -14.54 -6.61 10.31
#